data_AF-A0A2J8IN28-F1
#
_entry.id   AF-A0A2J8IN28-F1
#
_cell.length_a   1.000
_cell.length_b   1.000
_cell.length_c   1.000
_cell.angle_alpha   90.00
_cell.angle_beta   90.00
_cell.angle_gamma   90.00
#
_symmetry.space_group_name_H-M   'P 1'
#
loop_
_entity.id
_entity.type
_entity.pdbx_description
1 polymer ?
#
loop_
_entity_poly.entity_id
_entity_poly.type
_entity_poly.pdbx_seq_one_letter_code
_entity_poly.pdbx_strand_id
1 'polypeptide(L)'
;MKSNIDKKFSAHYDAVEAELKSSTVGLVTLNDMKAKQEALVKEREKQLAKKEQSKELQMKLEKLREKERKKEAKRKISSLSFTLEEEEEGGEEEEEAAMYEEEMEEITTKKRKLGKNPDVDTSFLPDRDREEEENRLREELRQEWEAKQEKIKSEEIEITFSYWDGSGHRRTVKMRKGNTMQQFLQKALEILRKDFSELRSAGVEQLMYIKEDLIIPHHHSFYDFIVTKARGKSGPLFNFDVHDDVRLLSDATVEKDE
;
A
#
# COMPACT_ATOMS: atom_id res chain seq x y z
N MET A 1 5.03 0.91 14.68
CA MET A 1 5.27 -0.55 14.58
C MET A 1 5.54 -0.89 13.12
N LYS A 2 6.80 -0.78 12.65
CA LYS A 2 7.18 -1.12 11.27
C LYS A 2 7.57 -2.60 11.20
N SER A 3 6.66 -3.39 10.63
CA SER A 3 6.84 -4.64 9.87
C SER A 3 8.13 -5.46 10.04
N ASN A 4 8.01 -6.58 10.76
CA ASN A 4 8.88 -7.77 10.74
C ASN A 4 8.76 -8.58 9.43
N ILE A 5 8.48 -7.94 8.29
CA ILE A 5 8.20 -8.63 7.02
C ILE A 5 9.48 -9.12 6.36
N ASP A 6 10.58 -8.36 6.41
CA ASP A 6 11.85 -8.76 5.81
C ASP A 6 12.42 -10.05 6.45
N LYS A 7 12.23 -10.22 7.77
CA LYS A 7 12.66 -11.43 8.49
C LYS A 7 11.82 -12.67 8.16
N LYS A 8 10.58 -12.50 7.70
CA LYS A 8 9.75 -13.64 7.29
C LYS A 8 10.28 -14.23 5.99
N PHE A 9 10.63 -13.39 5.01
CA PHE A 9 11.14 -13.88 3.73
C PHE A 9 12.60 -14.35 3.80
N SER A 10 13.44 -13.72 4.63
CA SER A 10 14.86 -14.11 4.76
C SER A 10 15.05 -15.47 5.42
N ALA A 11 14.30 -15.78 6.48
CA ALA A 11 14.41 -17.07 7.17
C ALA A 11 13.92 -18.25 6.31
N HIS A 12 13.03 -17.99 5.35
CA HIS A 12 12.54 -19.00 4.41
C HIS A 12 13.57 -19.35 3.33
N TYR A 13 14.31 -18.36 2.84
CA TYR A 13 15.37 -18.58 1.86
C TYR A 13 16.54 -19.34 2.48
N ASP A 14 16.94 -18.96 3.70
CA ASP A 14 18.11 -19.51 4.38
C ASP A 14 17.95 -21.01 4.74
N ALA A 15 16.74 -21.43 5.12
CA ALA A 15 16.45 -22.83 5.40
C ALA A 15 16.45 -23.72 4.13
N VAL A 16 15.88 -23.22 3.03
CA VAL A 16 15.86 -23.91 1.74
C VAL A 16 17.27 -24.01 1.16
N GLU A 17 18.06 -22.94 1.29
CA GLU A 17 19.43 -22.88 0.82
C GLU A 17 20.36 -23.81 1.61
N ALA A 18 20.16 -23.96 2.92
CA ALA A 18 20.92 -24.90 3.74
C ALA A 18 20.66 -26.37 3.37
N GLU A 19 19.40 -26.72 3.10
CA GLU A 19 19.01 -28.09 2.68
C GLU A 19 19.49 -28.40 1.24
N LEU A 20 19.42 -27.41 0.34
CA LEU A 20 20.00 -27.51 -1.00
C LEU A 20 21.52 -27.67 -0.94
N LYS A 21 22.22 -26.87 -0.14
CA LYS A 21 23.69 -26.94 0.02
C LYS A 21 24.15 -28.30 0.57
N SER A 22 23.46 -28.84 1.56
CA SER A 22 23.80 -30.15 2.13
C SER A 22 23.47 -31.32 1.18
N SER A 23 22.39 -31.23 0.41
CA SER A 23 22.00 -32.25 -0.58
C SER A 23 22.83 -32.21 -1.88
N THR A 24 23.57 -31.11 -2.14
CA THR A 24 24.35 -30.90 -3.37
C THR A 24 25.87 -30.99 -3.19
N VAL A 25 26.36 -31.46 -2.03
CA VAL A 25 27.80 -31.70 -1.83
C VAL A 25 28.25 -32.93 -2.65
N GLY A 26 28.95 -32.71 -3.77
CA GLY A 26 29.52 -33.78 -4.61
C GLY A 26 29.54 -33.41 -6.10
N LEU A 27 29.94 -34.35 -6.97
CA LEU A 27 29.84 -34.17 -8.42
C LEU A 27 28.37 -34.39 -8.84
N VAL A 28 27.64 -33.30 -9.05
CA VAL A 28 26.21 -33.29 -9.39
C VAL A 28 26.02 -32.57 -10.73
N THR A 29 25.15 -33.10 -11.59
CA THR A 29 24.86 -32.44 -12.87
C THR A 29 23.91 -31.26 -12.68
N LEU A 30 23.94 -30.28 -13.59
CA LEU A 30 23.05 -29.11 -13.51
C LEU A 30 21.56 -29.48 -13.52
N ASN A 31 21.21 -30.59 -14.17
CA ASN A 31 19.84 -31.08 -14.21
C ASN A 31 19.40 -31.64 -12.86
N ASP A 32 20.29 -32.34 -12.16
CA ASP A 32 20.01 -32.89 -10.83
C ASP A 32 19.82 -31.78 -9.78
N MET A 33 20.58 -30.67 -9.89
CA MET A 33 20.39 -29.51 -9.00
C MET A 33 19.04 -28.84 -9.21
N LYS A 34 18.62 -28.64 -10.47
CA LYS A 34 17.30 -28.06 -10.79
C LYS A 34 16.16 -28.95 -10.31
N ALA A 35 16.25 -30.26 -10.54
CA ALA A 35 15.25 -31.22 -10.09
C ALA A 35 15.10 -31.24 -8.56
N LYS A 36 16.23 -31.17 -7.82
CA LYS A 36 16.22 -31.09 -6.36
C LYS A 36 15.62 -29.78 -5.84
N GLN A 37 15.91 -28.65 -6.49
CA GLN A 37 15.34 -27.35 -6.14
C GLN A 37 13.83 -27.33 -6.33
N GLU A 38 13.35 -27.82 -7.48
CA GLU A 38 11.91 -27.88 -7.78
C GLU A 38 11.16 -28.81 -6.83
N ALA A 39 11.74 -29.98 -6.51
CA ALA A 39 11.14 -30.94 -5.59
C ALA A 39 10.96 -30.35 -4.18
N LEU A 40 11.96 -29.63 -3.67
CA LEU A 40 11.94 -29.03 -2.34
C LEU A 40 10.90 -27.90 -2.24
N VAL A 41 10.82 -27.05 -3.28
CA VAL A 41 9.78 -26.01 -3.38
C VAL A 41 8.39 -26.63 -3.41
N LYS A 42 8.17 -27.65 -4.24
CA LYS A 42 6.87 -28.32 -4.39
C LYS A 42 6.42 -29.06 -3.13
N GLU A 43 7.34 -29.70 -2.42
CA GLU A 43 7.03 -30.34 -1.13
C GLU A 43 6.61 -29.31 -0.09
N ARG A 44 7.29 -28.15 -0.08
CA ARG A 44 6.98 -27.07 0.85
C ARG A 44 5.63 -26.41 0.57
N GLU A 45 5.32 -26.15 -0.70
CA GLU A 45 3.99 -25.67 -1.13
C GLU A 45 2.89 -26.63 -0.68
N LYS A 46 3.12 -27.94 -0.82
CA LYS A 46 2.19 -28.97 -0.35
C LYS A 46 2.03 -28.96 1.18
N GLN A 47 3.11 -28.71 1.94
CA GLN A 47 3.03 -28.58 3.40
C GLN A 47 2.26 -27.33 3.83
N LEU A 48 2.45 -26.20 3.14
CA LEU A 48 1.73 -24.96 3.42
C LEU A 48 0.24 -25.12 3.12
N ALA A 49 -0.12 -25.69 1.97
CA ALA A 49 -1.51 -25.97 1.61
C ALA A 49 -2.19 -26.89 2.63
N LYS A 50 -1.52 -27.97 3.08
CA LYS A 50 -2.04 -28.85 4.14
C LYS A 50 -2.24 -28.11 5.46
N LYS A 51 -1.31 -27.24 5.84
CA LYS A 51 -1.39 -26.47 7.08
C LYS A 51 -2.55 -25.47 7.04
N GLU A 52 -2.77 -24.82 5.89
CA GLU A 52 -3.90 -23.92 5.68
C GLU A 52 -5.24 -24.64 5.74
N GLN A 53 -5.38 -25.76 5.02
CA GLN A 53 -6.57 -26.62 5.09
C GLN A 53 -6.84 -27.10 6.52
N SER A 54 -5.81 -27.50 7.27
CA SER A 54 -5.99 -27.93 8.67
C SER A 54 -6.48 -26.80 9.59
N LYS A 55 -6.00 -25.56 9.38
CA LYS A 55 -6.43 -24.40 10.14
C LYS A 55 -7.86 -24.01 9.80
N GLU A 56 -8.22 -24.06 8.53
CA GLU A 56 -9.58 -23.78 8.08
C GLU A 56 -10.58 -24.79 8.66
N LEU A 57 -10.23 -26.08 8.65
CA LEU A 57 -11.02 -27.13 9.30
C LEU A 57 -11.15 -26.91 10.81
N GLN A 58 -10.07 -26.50 11.50
CA GLN A 58 -10.12 -26.17 12.92
C GLN A 58 -11.04 -24.99 13.21
N MET A 59 -10.93 -23.90 12.45
CA MET A 59 -11.80 -22.73 12.58
C MET A 59 -13.27 -23.08 12.33
N LYS A 60 -13.55 -23.95 11.36
CA LYS A 60 -14.91 -24.42 11.06
C LYS A 60 -15.48 -25.26 12.21
N LEU A 61 -14.67 -26.13 12.80
CA LEU A 61 -15.06 -26.98 13.93
C LEU A 61 -15.27 -26.16 15.21
N GLU A 62 -14.47 -25.13 15.45
CA GLU A 62 -14.64 -24.19 16.56
C GLU A 62 -15.94 -23.38 16.44
N LYS A 63 -16.25 -22.87 15.23
CA LYS A 63 -17.53 -22.21 14.96
C LYS A 63 -18.74 -23.11 15.21
N LEU A 64 -18.64 -24.41 14.86
CA LEU A 64 -19.71 -25.37 15.14
C LEU A 64 -19.88 -25.61 16.65
N ARG A 65 -18.78 -25.78 17.39
CA ARG A 65 -18.83 -25.93 18.86
C ARG A 65 -19.41 -24.69 19.55
N GLU A 66 -19.10 -23.49 19.06
CA GLU A 66 -19.67 -22.26 19.63
C GLU A 66 -21.18 -22.18 19.39
N LYS A 67 -21.65 -22.59 18.19
CA LYS A 67 -23.09 -22.70 17.88
C LYS A 67 -23.80 -23.71 18.78
N GLU A 68 -23.20 -24.87 19.03
CA GLU A 68 -23.75 -25.88 19.95
C GLU A 68 -23.82 -25.36 21.39
N ARG A 69 -22.76 -24.72 21.90
CA ARG A 69 -22.77 -24.10 23.24
C ARG A 69 -23.86 -23.04 23.38
N LYS A 70 -24.08 -22.23 22.33
CA LYS A 70 -25.18 -21.25 22.31
C LYS A 70 -26.55 -21.93 22.32
N LYS A 71 -26.74 -23.02 21.56
CA LYS A 71 -27.98 -23.81 21.57
C LYS A 71 -28.24 -24.47 22.94
N GLU A 72 -27.21 -25.04 23.56
CA GLU A 72 -27.32 -25.66 24.88
C GLU A 72 -27.61 -24.62 25.97
N ALA A 73 -26.99 -23.45 25.91
CA ALA A 73 -27.30 -22.33 26.82
C ALA A 73 -28.77 -21.90 26.68
N LYS A 74 -29.28 -21.74 25.44
CA LYS A 74 -30.70 -21.44 25.18
C LYS A 74 -31.63 -22.52 25.74
N ARG A 75 -31.29 -23.81 25.56
CA ARG A 75 -32.06 -24.93 26.12
C ARG A 75 -32.04 -24.93 27.65
N LYS A 76 -30.89 -24.65 28.28
CA LYS A 76 -30.78 -24.55 29.75
C LYS A 76 -31.60 -23.40 30.31
N ILE A 77 -31.56 -22.23 29.65
CA ILE A 77 -32.39 -21.07 30.01
C ILE A 77 -33.87 -21.42 29.87
N SER A 78 -34.27 -22.10 28.79
CA SER A 78 -35.65 -22.57 28.57
C SER A 78 -36.09 -23.66 29.56
N SER A 79 -35.17 -24.49 30.08
CA SER A 79 -35.47 -25.55 31.06
C SER A 79 -35.56 -25.06 32.51
N LEU A 80 -35.17 -23.81 32.79
CA LEU A 80 -35.32 -23.21 34.11
C LEU A 80 -36.72 -22.58 34.19
N SER A 81 -37.58 -23.14 35.05
CA SER A 81 -38.97 -22.72 35.27
C SER A 81 -39.09 -21.39 36.02
N PHE A 82 -38.53 -20.32 35.43
CA PHE A 82 -38.72 -18.93 35.84
C PHE A 82 -39.11 -18.01 34.66
N THR A 83 -39.80 -18.58 33.67
CA THR A 83 -40.56 -17.84 32.65
C THR A 83 -41.99 -18.38 32.68
N LEU A 84 -42.77 -17.83 33.60
CA LEU A 84 -44.23 -17.87 33.53
C LEU A 84 -44.63 -16.90 32.40
N GLU A 85 -45.09 -17.48 31.29
CA GLU A 85 -46.19 -16.97 30.47
C GLU A 85 -46.03 -15.57 29.84
N GLU A 86 -45.53 -15.55 28.61
CA GLU A 86 -46.23 -14.86 27.51
C GLU A 86 -45.79 -15.47 26.17
N GLU A 87 -46.81 -15.93 25.43
CA GLU A 87 -46.87 -16.32 24.02
C GLU A 87 -45.57 -16.34 23.20
N GLU A 88 -45.27 -17.49 22.56
CA GLU A 88 -45.28 -17.53 21.08
C GLU A 88 -45.25 -18.99 20.61
N GLU A 89 -46.42 -19.47 20.23
CA GLU A 89 -46.66 -20.58 19.32
C GLU A 89 -46.10 -20.22 17.94
N GLY A 90 -45.22 -21.04 17.37
CA GLY A 90 -44.67 -20.78 16.04
C GLY A 90 -43.35 -21.49 15.75
N GLY A 91 -43.29 -22.80 16.01
CA GLY A 91 -42.20 -23.64 15.53
C GLY A 91 -42.70 -24.53 14.39
N GLU A 92 -41.89 -24.63 13.34
CA GLU A 92 -41.92 -25.64 12.26
C GLU A 92 -42.60 -25.21 10.93
N GLU A 93 -42.08 -24.21 10.21
CA GLU A 93 -42.33 -24.11 8.74
C GLU A 93 -41.40 -23.13 7.95
N GLU A 94 -40.13 -22.98 8.32
CA GLU A 94 -39.25 -21.94 7.70
C GLU A 94 -37.93 -22.45 7.08
N GLU A 95 -37.88 -23.72 6.63
CA GLU A 95 -36.70 -24.25 5.90
C GLU A 95 -36.86 -24.31 4.37
N GLU A 96 -38.05 -24.02 3.80
CA GLU A 96 -38.27 -24.15 2.34
C GLU A 96 -38.35 -22.82 1.57
N ALA A 97 -38.26 -21.66 2.24
CA ALA A 97 -38.43 -20.34 1.62
C ALA A 97 -37.12 -19.66 1.15
N ALA A 98 -35.95 -20.30 1.32
CA ALA A 98 -34.64 -19.67 1.10
C ALA A 98 -34.13 -19.69 -0.35
N MET A 99 -34.96 -20.07 -1.34
CA MET A 99 -34.54 -20.18 -2.76
C MET A 99 -35.13 -19.12 -3.70
N TYR A 100 -35.98 -18.22 -3.20
CA TYR A 100 -36.66 -17.19 -4.01
C TYR A 100 -36.43 -15.75 -3.53
N GLU A 101 -35.37 -15.49 -2.77
CA GLU A 101 -35.09 -14.16 -2.19
C GLU A 101 -33.94 -13.40 -2.88
N GLU A 102 -33.35 -13.95 -3.95
CA GLU A 102 -32.18 -13.33 -4.62
C GLU A 102 -32.54 -12.17 -5.58
N GLU A 103 -33.84 -11.88 -5.81
CA GLU A 103 -34.29 -10.84 -6.76
C GLU A 103 -34.99 -9.62 -6.13
N MET A 104 -35.03 -9.50 -4.79
CA MET A 104 -35.73 -8.37 -4.13
C MET A 104 -34.88 -7.55 -3.14
N GLU A 105 -33.56 -7.49 -3.35
CA GLU A 105 -32.61 -6.79 -2.46
C GLU A 105 -32.51 -5.25 -2.59
N GLU A 106 -33.44 -4.55 -3.25
CA GLU A 106 -33.34 -3.07 -3.31
C GLU A 106 -34.28 -2.28 -2.37
N ILE A 107 -35.25 -2.90 -1.70
CA ILE A 107 -36.17 -2.14 -0.83
C ILE A 107 -36.61 -2.93 0.40
N THR A 108 -35.66 -3.34 1.24
CA THR A 108 -35.99 -3.73 2.62
C THR A 108 -35.45 -2.68 3.58
N THR A 109 -36.34 -1.73 3.91
CA THR A 109 -36.17 -0.84 5.04
C THR A 109 -35.89 -1.70 6.27
N LYS A 110 -34.66 -1.62 6.79
CA LYS A 110 -34.24 -2.28 8.03
C LYS A 110 -35.32 -2.03 9.09
N LYS A 111 -36.05 -3.08 9.49
CA LYS A 111 -37.01 -3.04 10.59
C LYS A 111 -36.31 -2.40 11.78
N ARG A 112 -36.73 -1.18 12.15
CA ARG A 112 -36.21 -0.47 13.32
C ARG A 112 -36.53 -1.34 14.53
N LYS A 113 -35.53 -2.04 15.04
CA LYS A 113 -35.60 -2.71 16.34
C LYS A 113 -36.18 -1.69 17.31
N LEU A 114 -37.23 -2.07 18.02
CA LEU A 114 -37.80 -1.28 19.11
C LEU A 114 -36.67 -1.03 20.12
N GLY A 115 -36.06 0.14 20.00
CA GLY A 115 -34.81 0.51 20.65
C GLY A 115 -35.02 1.77 21.46
N LYS A 116 -34.20 1.91 22.51
CA LYS A 116 -34.13 3.09 23.37
C LYS A 116 -34.05 4.38 22.53
N ASN A 117 -34.57 5.47 23.08
CA ASN A 117 -34.73 6.77 22.42
C ASN A 117 -33.56 7.12 21.47
N PRO A 118 -33.83 7.50 20.21
CA PRO A 118 -32.78 7.74 19.20
C PRO A 118 -31.92 8.98 19.49
N ASP A 119 -32.37 9.87 20.37
CA ASP A 119 -31.62 11.07 20.79
C ASP A 119 -30.64 10.82 21.95
N VAL A 120 -30.62 9.60 22.50
CA VAL A 120 -29.64 9.24 23.54
C VAL A 120 -28.30 8.95 22.85
N ASP A 121 -27.26 9.71 23.22
CA ASP A 121 -25.91 9.49 22.72
C ASP A 121 -25.39 8.09 23.10
N THR A 122 -25.26 7.23 22.09
CA THR A 122 -24.74 5.86 22.21
C THR A 122 -23.29 5.74 21.76
N SER A 123 -22.57 6.87 21.59
CA SER A 123 -21.14 6.91 21.20
C SER A 123 -20.21 6.13 22.14
N PHE A 124 -20.61 5.95 23.41
CA PHE A 124 -19.84 5.21 24.40
C PHE A 124 -20.03 3.68 24.36
N LEU A 125 -21.04 3.19 23.63
CA LEU A 125 -21.26 1.75 23.46
C LEU A 125 -20.40 1.22 22.30
N PRO A 126 -19.70 0.09 22.46
CA PRO A 126 -19.07 -0.61 21.34
C PRO A 126 -20.13 -0.99 20.31
N ASP A 127 -20.10 -0.32 19.18
CA ASP A 127 -21.04 -0.51 18.08
C ASP A 127 -20.27 -0.96 16.84
N ARG A 128 -20.43 -2.23 16.50
CA ARG A 128 -19.72 -2.87 15.39
C ARG A 128 -20.04 -2.20 14.06
N ASP A 129 -21.28 -1.74 13.86
CA ASP A 129 -21.69 -1.12 12.61
C ASP A 129 -21.05 0.28 12.47
N ARG A 130 -20.90 1.02 13.58
CA ARG A 130 -20.18 2.31 13.65
C ARG A 130 -18.67 2.15 13.45
N GLU A 131 -18.05 1.13 14.04
CA GLU A 131 -16.63 0.82 13.82
C GLU A 131 -16.37 0.41 12.36
N GLU A 132 -17.28 -0.36 11.73
CA GLU A 132 -17.21 -0.70 10.31
C GLU A 132 -17.36 0.54 9.41
N GLU A 133 -18.25 1.47 9.74
CA GLU A 133 -18.36 2.78 9.07
C GLU A 133 -17.09 3.63 9.22
N GLU A 134 -16.53 3.72 10.42
CA GLU A 134 -15.27 4.45 10.65
C GLU A 134 -14.10 3.82 9.89
N ASN A 135 -14.03 2.49 9.85
CA ASN A 135 -13.00 1.77 9.09
C ASN A 135 -13.16 2.00 7.59
N ARG A 136 -14.38 1.94 7.04
CA ARG A 136 -14.64 2.28 5.63
C ARG A 136 -14.20 3.70 5.31
N LEU A 137 -14.58 4.67 6.14
CA LEU A 137 -14.21 6.08 5.94
C LEU A 137 -12.69 6.30 6.06
N ARG A 138 -12.01 5.57 6.96
CA ARG A 138 -10.54 5.57 7.05
C ARG A 138 -9.87 4.96 5.83
N GLU A 139 -10.43 3.90 5.26
CA GLU A 139 -9.92 3.27 4.04
C GLU A 139 -10.14 4.17 2.82
N GLU A 140 -11.31 4.78 2.68
CA GLU A 140 -11.61 5.77 1.64
C GLU A 140 -10.65 6.97 1.71
N LEU A 141 -10.47 7.56 2.89
CA LEU A 141 -9.51 8.66 3.09
C LEU A 141 -8.07 8.26 2.76
N ARG A 142 -7.68 7.01 3.06
CA ARG A 142 -6.35 6.49 2.71
C ARG A 142 -6.20 6.37 1.20
N GLN A 143 -7.19 5.84 0.51
CA GLN A 143 -7.19 5.73 -0.95
C GLN A 143 -7.17 7.10 -1.61
N GLU A 144 -8.01 8.02 -1.15
CA GLU A 144 -7.99 9.40 -1.61
C GLU A 144 -6.63 10.07 -1.40
N TRP A 145 -6.02 9.85 -0.23
CA TRP A 145 -4.69 10.37 0.06
C TRP A 145 -3.66 9.81 -0.91
N GLU A 146 -3.64 8.50 -1.12
CA GLU A 146 -2.73 7.83 -2.05
C GLU A 146 -2.94 8.29 -3.50
N ALA A 147 -4.19 8.42 -3.95
CA ALA A 147 -4.52 8.93 -5.27
C ALA A 147 -4.07 10.39 -5.45
N LYS A 148 -4.26 11.25 -4.43
CA LYS A 148 -3.75 12.63 -4.43
C LYS A 148 -2.22 12.65 -4.50
N GLN A 149 -1.54 11.77 -3.75
CA GLN A 149 -0.08 11.65 -3.79
C GLN A 149 0.42 11.22 -5.17
N GLU A 150 -0.22 10.21 -5.77
CA GLU A 150 0.12 9.71 -7.10
C GLU A 150 -0.12 10.75 -8.19
N LYS A 151 -1.22 11.52 -8.08
CA LYS A 151 -1.49 12.66 -8.96
C LYS A 151 -0.36 13.68 -8.91
N ILE A 152 0.05 14.12 -7.71
CA ILE A 152 1.16 15.09 -7.57
C ILE A 152 2.49 14.49 -8.06
N LYS A 153 2.74 13.20 -7.82
CA LYS A 153 3.95 12.53 -8.31
C LYS A 153 3.98 12.39 -9.82
N SER A 154 2.83 12.21 -10.46
CA SER A 154 2.71 12.04 -11.91
C SER A 154 2.76 13.34 -12.71
N GLU A 155 2.55 14.49 -12.06
CA GLU A 155 2.71 15.81 -12.68
C GLU A 155 4.09 15.95 -13.34
N GLU A 156 4.08 16.41 -14.60
CA GLU A 156 5.28 16.62 -15.38
C GLU A 156 5.91 17.99 -15.04
N ILE A 157 7.24 18.00 -14.97
CA ILE A 157 8.07 19.17 -14.70
C ILE A 157 9.12 19.22 -15.80
N GLU A 158 9.35 20.43 -16.31
CA GLU A 158 10.53 20.76 -17.09
C GLU A 158 11.63 21.30 -16.17
N ILE A 159 12.76 20.60 -16.12
CA ILE A 159 13.91 20.98 -15.32
C ILE A 159 15.01 21.43 -16.25
N THR A 160 15.41 22.68 -16.08
CA THR A 160 16.61 23.21 -16.72
C THR A 160 17.81 22.96 -15.83
N PHE A 161 18.83 22.28 -16.35
CA PHE A 161 20.05 21.98 -15.63
C PHE A 161 21.26 22.43 -16.44
N SER A 162 22.39 22.59 -15.76
CA SER A 162 23.68 22.83 -16.41
C SER A 162 24.65 21.73 -16.00
N TYR A 163 25.27 21.09 -16.98
CA TYR A 163 26.46 20.29 -16.73
C TYR A 163 27.67 21.21 -16.55
N TRP A 164 28.58 20.83 -15.66
CA TRP A 164 29.77 21.61 -15.32
C TRP A 164 31.01 20.72 -15.39
N ASP A 165 31.86 20.99 -16.37
CA ASP A 165 33.18 20.38 -16.57
C ASP A 165 34.31 21.43 -16.53
N GLY A 166 33.99 22.64 -16.07
CA GLY A 166 34.81 23.85 -16.22
C GLY A 166 34.16 24.90 -17.10
N SER A 167 33.20 24.50 -17.95
CA SER A 167 32.27 25.37 -18.66
C SER A 167 30.82 24.96 -18.38
N GLY A 168 29.89 25.90 -18.50
CA GLY A 168 28.47 25.67 -18.21
C GLY A 168 27.68 25.24 -19.45
N HIS A 169 27.21 23.99 -19.48
CA HIS A 169 26.38 23.46 -20.55
C HIS A 169 24.91 23.33 -20.13
N ARG A 170 24.10 24.35 -20.45
CA ARG A 170 22.67 24.41 -20.13
C ARG A 170 21.84 23.49 -21.05
N ARG A 171 20.99 22.65 -20.46
CA ARG A 171 20.07 21.72 -21.14
C ARG A 171 18.74 21.64 -20.39
N THR A 172 17.68 21.23 -21.07
CA THR A 172 16.36 21.03 -20.48
C THR A 172 15.95 19.56 -20.56
N VAL A 173 15.33 19.05 -19.49
CA VAL A 173 14.76 17.69 -19.44
C VAL A 173 13.34 17.76 -18.89
N LYS A 174 12.42 17.04 -19.52
CA LYS A 174 11.05 16.83 -19.03
C LYS A 174 10.94 15.51 -18.28
N MET A 175 10.38 15.54 -17.07
CA MET A 175 10.16 14.35 -16.25
C MET A 175 9.08 14.55 -15.18
N ARG A 176 8.72 13.49 -14.46
CA ARG A 176 7.66 13.53 -13.44
C ARG A 176 8.21 13.91 -12.07
N LYS A 177 7.40 14.57 -11.21
CA LYS A 177 7.81 14.98 -9.85
C LYS A 177 8.22 13.80 -8.98
N GLY A 178 7.60 12.64 -9.18
CA GLY A 178 7.88 11.41 -8.44
C GLY A 178 9.20 10.74 -8.80
N ASN A 179 9.93 11.21 -9.81
CA ASN A 179 11.20 10.62 -10.19
C ASN A 179 12.29 10.97 -9.18
N THR A 180 13.22 10.03 -8.97
CA THR A 180 14.38 10.26 -8.09
C THR A 180 15.44 11.10 -8.79
N MET A 181 16.30 11.74 -8.01
CA MET A 181 17.45 12.48 -8.54
C MET A 181 18.39 11.57 -9.35
N GLN A 182 18.51 10.30 -8.97
CA GLN A 182 19.27 9.31 -9.74
C GLN A 182 18.70 9.13 -11.16
N GLN A 183 17.39 8.97 -11.28
CA GLN A 183 16.71 8.85 -12.58
C GLN A 183 16.83 10.15 -13.39
N PHE A 184 16.79 11.30 -12.73
CA PHE A 184 17.06 12.59 -13.35
C PHE A 184 18.46 12.64 -13.95
N LEU A 185 19.48 12.29 -13.15
CA LEU A 185 20.87 12.28 -13.58
C LEU A 185 21.10 11.29 -14.71
N GLN A 186 20.45 10.13 -14.68
CA GLN A 186 20.52 9.15 -15.77
C GLN A 186 20.01 9.73 -17.08
N LYS A 187 18.83 10.37 -17.08
CA LYS A 187 18.27 11.04 -18.28
C LYS A 187 19.15 12.19 -18.75
N ALA A 188 19.67 12.99 -17.82
CA ALA A 188 20.59 14.08 -18.12
C ALA A 188 21.87 13.54 -18.79
N LEU A 189 22.42 12.44 -18.26
CA LEU A 189 23.62 11.77 -18.76
C LEU A 189 23.37 11.20 -20.17
N GLU A 190 22.20 10.63 -20.45
CA GLU A 190 21.84 10.18 -21.80
C GLU A 190 21.83 11.31 -22.85
N ILE A 191 21.37 12.51 -22.46
CA ILE A 191 21.42 13.69 -23.32
C ILE A 191 22.87 14.12 -23.54
N LEU A 192 23.66 14.21 -22.46
CA LEU A 192 25.05 14.67 -22.52
C LEU A 192 25.97 13.69 -23.26
N ARG A 193 25.69 12.38 -23.23
CA ARG A 193 26.45 11.34 -23.96
C ARG A 193 26.53 11.55 -25.46
N LYS A 194 25.60 12.34 -26.04
CA LYS A 194 25.63 12.70 -27.46
C LYS A 194 26.74 13.70 -27.78
N ASP A 195 27.01 14.61 -26.85
CA ASP A 195 27.95 15.71 -27.03
C ASP A 195 29.33 15.38 -26.42
N PHE A 196 29.36 14.63 -25.31
CA PHE A 196 30.56 14.32 -24.55
C PHE A 196 30.81 12.81 -24.52
N SER A 197 31.83 12.36 -25.25
CA SER A 197 32.24 10.95 -25.27
C SER A 197 32.81 10.47 -23.93
N GLU A 198 33.36 11.37 -23.13
CA GLU A 198 33.94 11.11 -21.80
C GLU A 198 32.89 10.58 -20.81
N LEU A 199 31.66 11.11 -20.89
CA LEU A 199 30.53 10.70 -20.06
C LEU A 199 29.94 9.33 -20.46
N ARG A 200 30.46 8.69 -21.52
CA ARG A 200 30.04 7.34 -21.90
C ARG A 200 30.47 6.29 -20.89
N SER A 201 31.66 6.46 -20.30
CA SER A 201 32.19 5.54 -19.28
C SER A 201 31.73 5.90 -17.86
N ALA A 202 31.29 7.14 -17.65
CA ALA A 202 30.86 7.60 -16.34
C ALA A 202 29.46 7.05 -15.97
N GLY A 203 29.32 6.67 -14.70
CA GLY A 203 28.06 6.24 -14.11
C GLY A 203 27.33 7.37 -13.39
N VAL A 204 26.05 7.16 -13.08
CA VAL A 204 25.24 8.13 -12.33
C VAL A 204 25.83 8.41 -10.94
N GLU A 205 26.43 7.39 -10.31
CA GLU A 205 27.05 7.48 -8.98
C GLU A 205 28.27 8.42 -8.92
N GLN A 206 28.86 8.78 -10.07
CA GLN A 206 30.00 9.70 -10.14
C GLN A 206 29.57 11.15 -10.35
N LEU A 207 28.29 11.40 -10.60
CA LEU A 207 27.74 12.73 -10.75
C LEU A 207 27.11 13.17 -9.43
N MET A 208 27.18 14.46 -9.13
CA MET A 208 26.45 15.04 -8.00
C MET A 208 25.46 16.06 -8.52
N TYR A 209 24.25 16.08 -7.94
CA TYR A 209 23.31 17.15 -8.20
C TYR A 209 23.53 18.27 -7.20
N ILE A 210 23.93 19.43 -7.71
CA ILE A 210 24.17 20.63 -6.91
C ILE A 210 23.12 21.65 -7.30
N LYS A 211 22.40 22.16 -6.31
CA LYS A 211 21.43 23.22 -6.49
C LYS A 211 21.69 24.33 -5.49
N GLU A 212 22.01 25.51 -6.01
CA GLU A 212 22.52 26.63 -5.20
C GLU A 212 23.71 26.15 -4.35
N ASP A 213 23.56 26.15 -3.03
CA ASP A 213 24.58 25.70 -2.06
C ASP A 213 24.34 24.26 -1.55
N LEU A 214 23.31 23.55 -2.03
CA LEU A 214 22.93 22.24 -1.52
C LEU A 214 23.28 21.13 -2.49
N ILE A 215 24.03 20.15 -1.98
CA ILE A 215 24.25 18.87 -2.65
C ILE A 215 23.07 17.97 -2.30
N ILE A 216 22.34 17.52 -3.33
CA ILE A 216 21.17 16.67 -3.16
C ILE A 216 21.56 15.20 -3.36
N PRO A 217 21.31 14.32 -2.37
CA PRO A 217 21.51 12.89 -2.51
C PRO A 217 20.66 12.23 -3.62
N HIS A 218 21.17 11.14 -4.19
CA HIS A 218 20.55 10.42 -5.32
C HIS A 218 19.20 9.77 -5.02
N HIS A 219 18.96 9.41 -3.76
CA HIS A 219 17.77 8.67 -3.34
C HIS A 219 16.54 9.56 -3.09
N HIS A 220 16.70 10.87 -3.03
CA HIS A 220 15.58 11.78 -2.89
C HIS A 220 14.83 11.97 -4.20
N SER A 221 13.53 12.27 -4.10
CA SER A 221 12.68 12.63 -5.24
C SER A 221 12.41 14.13 -5.26
N PHE A 222 12.07 14.68 -6.44
CA PHE A 222 11.62 16.08 -6.52
C PHE A 222 10.38 16.30 -5.67
N TYR A 223 9.49 15.30 -5.63
CA TYR A 223 8.30 15.28 -4.79
C TYR A 223 8.62 15.60 -3.32
N ASP A 224 9.65 14.99 -2.74
CA ASP A 224 10.01 15.21 -1.33
C ASP A 224 10.38 16.67 -1.06
N PHE A 225 11.12 17.31 -1.97
CA PHE A 225 11.51 18.71 -1.83
C PHE A 225 10.34 19.68 -2.02
N ILE A 226 9.37 19.32 -2.86
CA ILE A 226 8.17 20.12 -3.10
C ILE A 226 7.26 20.07 -1.87
N VAL A 227 7.00 18.88 -1.33
CA VAL A 227 6.12 18.71 -0.17
C VAL A 227 6.70 19.36 1.08
N THR A 228 7.99 19.13 1.33
CA THR A 228 8.67 19.73 2.48
C THR A 228 8.86 21.23 2.34
N LYS A 229 8.54 21.81 1.16
CA LYS A 229 8.84 23.19 0.79
C LYS A 229 10.24 23.57 1.23
N ALA A 230 11.20 22.69 0.91
CA ALA A 230 12.56 22.79 1.41
C ALA A 230 13.10 24.19 1.08
N ARG A 231 13.48 24.95 2.11
CA ARG A 231 13.97 26.32 1.97
C ARG A 231 15.50 26.33 2.04
N GLY A 232 16.12 26.82 0.97
CA GLY A 232 17.52 27.20 0.96
C GLY A 232 17.70 28.60 1.54
N LYS A 233 18.93 29.12 1.45
CA LYS A 233 19.26 30.48 1.91
C LYS A 233 18.51 31.57 1.13
N SER A 234 18.12 31.30 -0.12
CA SER A 234 17.47 32.25 -1.02
C SER A 234 15.95 32.06 -1.16
N GLY A 235 15.33 31.13 -0.41
CA GLY A 235 13.90 30.82 -0.53
C GLY A 235 13.61 29.35 -0.84
N PRO A 236 12.42 29.01 -1.36
CA PRO A 236 12.09 27.63 -1.69
C PRO A 236 13.05 27.09 -2.75
N LEU A 237 13.64 25.92 -2.49
CA LEU A 237 14.60 25.28 -3.39
C LEU A 237 13.96 25.07 -4.76
N PHE A 238 12.77 24.48 -4.82
CA PHE A 238 12.08 24.23 -6.07
C PHE A 238 10.77 25.00 -6.15
N ASN A 239 10.75 26.03 -6.98
CA ASN A 239 9.53 26.69 -7.44
C ASN A 239 9.20 26.16 -8.83
N PHE A 240 8.30 25.18 -8.89
CA PHE A 240 7.79 24.66 -10.16
C PHE A 240 6.46 25.31 -10.58
N ASP A 241 5.97 26.26 -9.77
CA ASP A 241 4.70 26.97 -9.96
C ASP A 241 4.86 28.28 -10.75
N VAL A 242 6.11 28.65 -11.06
CA VAL A 242 6.43 29.81 -11.88
C VAL A 242 7.00 29.29 -13.18
N HIS A 243 6.16 29.29 -14.22
CA HIS A 243 6.62 29.28 -15.59
C HIS A 243 7.68 30.37 -15.72
N ASP A 244 8.90 29.98 -16.05
CA ASP A 244 10.07 30.82 -16.33
C ASP A 244 10.08 32.19 -15.64
N ASP A 245 10.93 32.33 -14.61
CA ASP A 245 11.47 33.65 -14.23
C ASP A 245 12.26 34.17 -15.46
N VAL A 246 11.57 34.78 -16.42
CA VAL A 246 12.12 35.48 -17.60
C VAL A 246 12.82 36.74 -17.10
N ARG A 247 13.92 36.58 -16.36
CA ARG A 247 14.83 37.67 -16.05
C ARG A 247 15.82 37.82 -17.18
N LEU A 248 15.32 38.16 -18.37
CA LEU A 248 16.14 38.71 -19.45
C LEU A 248 15.42 39.75 -20.32
N LEU A 249 14.19 40.13 -20.00
CA LEU A 249 13.54 41.28 -20.62
C LEU A 249 12.84 42.09 -19.52
N SER A 250 13.33 43.31 -19.33
CA SER A 250 12.65 44.35 -18.58
C SER A 250 11.29 44.62 -19.22
N ASP A 251 10.23 43.96 -18.76
CA ASP A 251 8.86 44.31 -19.12
C ASP A 251 7.99 44.32 -17.85
N ALA A 252 7.52 45.52 -17.51
CA ALA A 252 6.84 45.86 -16.25
C ALA A 252 5.33 45.96 -16.49
N THR A 253 4.69 44.88 -16.91
CA THR A 253 3.28 44.93 -17.37
C THR A 253 2.33 43.90 -16.77
N VAL A 254 2.73 43.14 -15.75
CA VAL A 254 1.81 42.18 -15.09
C VAL A 254 1.88 42.31 -13.57
N GLU A 255 0.82 42.90 -13.02
CA GLU A 255 0.54 42.97 -11.58
C GLU A 255 0.27 41.56 -11.01
N LYS A 256 0.81 41.28 -9.83
CA LYS A 256 0.51 40.06 -9.05
C LYS A 256 -0.76 40.28 -8.23
N ASP A 257 -1.67 39.32 -8.27
CA ASP A 257 -2.74 39.19 -7.28
C ASP A 257 -2.17 38.68 -5.94
N GLU A 258 -2.67 39.25 -4.85
CA GLU A 258 -2.38 38.91 -3.44
C GLU A 258 -2.80 37.49 -3.04
#